data_AF-A0AAU6WSI8-F1
#
_entry.id   AF-A0AAU6WSI8-F1
#
_cell.length_a   1.000
_cell.length_b   1.000
_cell.length_c   1.000
_cell.angle_alpha   90.00
_cell.angle_beta   90.00
_cell.angle_gamma   90.00
#
_symmetry.space_group_name_H-M   'P 1'
#
loop_
_entity.id
_entity.type
_entity.pdbx_description
1 polymer ?
#
loop_
_entity_poly.entity_id
_entity_poly.type
_entity_poly.pdbx_seq_one_letter_code
_entity_poly.pdbx_strand_id
1 'polypeptide(L)' 'MMHIQHCDEIGIEAYLLKDTLEKETYVWEKIYESKERWTTKELQASLDYLNDIRKDEYGLPPLQIKIINK' A
#
# COMPACT_ATOMS: atom_id res chain seq x y z
N MET A 1 -9.00 -8.58 4.56
CA MET A 1 -9.11 -7.46 3.61
C MET A 1 -8.49 -6.24 4.29
N MET A 2 -7.30 -5.78 3.88
CA MET A 2 -6.58 -4.71 4.59
C MET A 2 -7.37 -3.38 4.65
N HIS A 3 -8.19 -3.09 3.63
CA HIS A 3 -9.11 -1.94 3.67
C HIS A 3 -10.16 -2.01 4.77
N ILE A 4 -10.68 -3.20 5.08
CA ILE A 4 -11.64 -3.37 6.19
C ILE A 4 -10.93 -3.07 7.51
N GLN A 5 -9.71 -3.59 7.69
CA GLN A 5 -8.90 -3.29 8.87
C GLN A 5 -8.64 -1.78 9.00
N HIS A 6 -8.24 -1.10 7.91
CA HIS A 6 -8.06 0.35 7.93
C HIS A 6 -9.35 1.07 8.35
N CYS A 7 -10.49 0.70 7.75
CA CYS A 7 -11.80 1.26 8.08
C CYS A 7 -12.19 1.02 9.55
N ASP A 8 -11.89 -0.15 10.11
CA ASP A 8 -12.16 -0.46 11.51
C ASP A 8 -11.26 0.36 12.46
N GLU A 9 -10.01 0.62 12.06
CA GLU A 9 -9.04 1.38 12.85
C GLU A 9 -9.37 2.89 12.93
N ILE A 10 -9.81 3.49 11.82
CA ILE A 10 -10.06 4.94 11.75
C ILE A 10 -11.54 5.32 11.73
N GLY A 11 -12.43 4.34 11.59
CA GLY A 11 -13.87 4.54 11.44
C GLY A 11 -14.30 4.83 10.00
N ILE A 12 -15.54 4.46 9.67
CA ILE A 12 -16.09 4.56 8.29
C ILE A 12 -16.06 5.97 7.74
N GLU A 13 -16.40 6.99 8.55
CA GLU A 13 -16.44 8.38 8.11
C GLU A 13 -15.05 8.87 7.71
N ALA A 14 -14.03 8.61 8.54
CA ALA A 14 -12.66 9.00 8.23
C ALA A 14 -12.09 8.23 7.04
N TYR A 15 -12.40 6.93 6.94
CA TYR A 15 -11.96 6.10 5.82
C TYR A 15 -12.54 6.55 4.48
N LEU A 16 -13.80 6.97 4.45
CA LEU A 16 -14.42 7.48 3.23
C LEU A 16 -13.80 8.81 2.75
N LEU A 17 -13.25 9.61 3.66
CA LEU A 17 -12.57 10.87 3.32
C LEU A 17 -11.14 10.67 2.79
N LYS A 18 -10.52 9.51 3.02
CA LYS A 18 -9.19 9.19 2.49
C LYS A 18 -9.21 9.02 0.99
N ASP A 19 -8.19 9.56 0.33
CA ASP A 19 -8.03 9.35 -1.11
C ASP A 19 -7.48 7.95 -1.44
N THR A 20 -7.44 7.60 -2.73
CA THR A 20 -6.96 6.29 -3.20
C THR A 20 -5.51 6.06 -2.76
N LEU A 21 -4.63 7.04 -2.95
CA LEU A 21 -3.22 6.91 -2.62
C LEU A 21 -3.01 6.67 -1.12
N GLU A 22 -3.72 7.37 -0.24
CA GLU A 22 -3.66 7.14 1.20
C GLU A 22 -4.12 5.73 1.58
N LYS A 23 -5.21 5.25 0.96
CA LYS A 23 -5.73 3.91 1.19
C LYS A 23 -4.76 2.84 0.74
N GLU A 24 -4.20 2.95 -0.45
CA GLU A 24 -3.26 1.96 -1.00
C GLU A 24 -1.89 2.01 -0.33
N THR A 25 -1.46 3.19 0.12
CA THR A 25 -0.25 3.32 0.94
C THR A 25 -0.38 2.50 2.22
N TYR A 26 -1.52 2.60 2.92
CA TYR A 26 -1.77 1.77 4.10
C TYR A 26 -1.73 0.26 3.77
N VAL A 27 -2.36 -0.16 2.67
CA VAL A 27 -2.35 -1.57 2.26
C VAL A 27 -0.94 -2.07 2.01
N TRP A 28 -0.14 -1.28 1.28
CA TRP A 28 1.25 -1.59 1.00
C TRP A 28 2.08 -1.69 2.29
N GLU A 29 1.90 -0.77 3.23
CA GLU A 29 2.57 -0.80 4.54
C GLU A 29 2.26 -2.09 5.29
N LYS A 30 0.99 -2.53 5.32
CA LYS A 30 0.60 -3.79 5.95
C LYS A 30 1.15 -5.03 5.26
N ILE A 31 1.24 -5.01 3.92
CA ILE A 31 1.91 -6.07 3.17
C ILE A 31 3.40 -6.12 3.52
N TYR A 32 4.05 -4.96 3.61
CA TYR A 32 5.48 -4.87 3.91
C TYR A 32 5.80 -5.19 5.39
N GLU A 33 4.93 -4.83 6.33
CA GLU A 33 5.00 -5.23 7.75
C GLU A 33 4.95 -6.76 7.89
N SER A 34 4.19 -7.45 7.04
CA SER A 34 4.03 -8.91 7.02
C SER A 34 4.89 -9.62 5.98
N LYS A 35 5.99 -8.98 5.53
CA LYS A 35 6.83 -9.42 4.41
C LYS A 35 7.36 -10.84 4.50
N GLU A 36 7.51 -11.39 5.70
CA GLU A 36 7.90 -12.79 5.90
C GLU A 36 6.91 -13.81 5.32
N ARG A 37 5.66 -13.38 5.05
CA ARG A 37 4.60 -14.22 4.48
C ARG A 37 4.56 -14.20 2.96
N TRP A 38 5.34 -13.32 2.33
CA TRP A 38 5.28 -13.02 0.91
C TRP A 38 6.63 -13.33 0.27
N THR A 39 6.63 -13.63 -1.02
CA THR A 39 7.87 -13.71 -1.79
C THR A 39 8.36 -12.30 -2.16
N THR A 40 9.64 -12.16 -2.46
CA THR A 40 10.20 -10.88 -2.96
C THR A 40 9.46 -10.38 -4.21
N LYS A 41 8.98 -11.28 -5.07
CA LYS A 41 8.22 -10.92 -6.27
C LYS A 41 6.85 -10.35 -5.94
N GLU A 42 6.15 -10.92 -4.97
CA GLU A 42 4.84 -10.41 -4.52
C GLU A 42 4.97 -9.06 -3.82
N LEU A 43 6.02 -8.89 -3.00
CA LEU A 43 6.33 -7.61 -2.37
C LEU A 43 6.68 -6.53 -3.41
N GLN A 44 7.45 -6.89 -4.43
CA GLN A 44 7.77 -5.98 -5.53
C GLN A 44 6.51 -5.63 -6.33
N ALA A 45 5.67 -6.61 -6.68
CA ALA A 45 4.42 -6.37 -7.39
C ALA A 45 3.47 -5.45 -6.61
N SER A 46 3.39 -5.61 -5.29
CA SER A 46 2.63 -4.71 -4.42
C SER A 46 3.19 -3.28 -4.44
N LEU A 47 4.53 -3.12 -4.39
CA LEU A 47 5.18 -1.81 -4.51
C LEU A 47 4.96 -1.18 -5.89
N ASP A 48 5.03 -1.98 -6.96
CA ASP A 48 4.83 -1.53 -8.33
C ASP A 48 3.40 -1.03 -8.52
N TYR A 49 2.40 -1.73 -7.99
CA TYR A 49 1.01 -1.27 -8.01
C TYR A 49 0.81 0.08 -7.32
N LEU A 50 1.39 0.28 -6.13
CA LEU A 50 1.37 1.59 -5.46
C LEU A 50 2.07 2.67 -6.30
N ASN A 51 3.20 2.32 -6.94
CA ASN A 51 3.95 3.24 -7.79
C ASN A 51 3.19 3.64 -9.06
N ASP A 52 2.41 2.73 -9.64
CA ASP A 52 1.56 3.02 -10.78
C ASP A 52 0.49 4.05 -10.39
N ILE A 53 -0.18 3.88 -9.25
CA ILE A 53 -1.15 4.87 -8.73
C ILE A 53 -0.49 6.22 -8.49
N ARG A 54 0.66 6.23 -7.80
CA ARG A 54 1.42 7.45 -7.53
C ARG A 54 1.72 8.23 -8.81
N LYS A 55 2.15 7.52 -9.86
CA LYS A 55 2.55 8.15 -11.12
C LYS A 55 1.36 8.56 -11.96
N ASP A 56 0.40 7.66 -12.17
CA ASP A 56 -0.63 7.82 -13.19
C ASP A 56 -1.81 8.66 -12.68
N GLU A 57 -2.16 8.55 -11.40
CA GLU A 57 -3.28 9.31 -10.80
C GLU A 57 -2.82 10.60 -10.10
N TYR A 58 -1.61 10.59 -9.51
CA TYR A 58 -1.13 11.69 -8.66
C TYR A 58 0.09 12.44 -9.23
N GLY A 59 0.69 11.99 -10.35
CA GLY A 59 1.86 12.64 -10.94
C GLY A 59 3.11 12.62 -10.05
N LEU A 60 3.15 11.75 -9.05
CA LEU A 60 4.22 11.63 -8.07
C LEU A 60 5.30 10.65 -8.56
N PRO A 61 6.58 10.87 -8.17
CA PRO A 61 7.64 9.92 -8.48
C PRO A 61 7.42 8.58 -7.75
N PRO A 62 7.85 7.46 -8.37
CA PRO A 62 7.79 6.15 -7.75
C PRO A 62 8.72 6.08 -6.53
N LEU A 63 8.32 5.30 -5.54
CA LEU A 63 9.12 4.96 -4.37
C LEU A 63 10.21 3.96 -4.76
N GLN A 64 11.47 4.33 -4.55
CA GLN A 64 12.63 3.46 -4.81
C GLN A 64 13.01 2.65 -3.56
N ILE A 65 12.10 1.79 -3.12
CA ILE A 65 12.30 0.97 -1.92
C ILE A 65 12.96 -0.34 -2.33
N LYS A 66 14.14 -0.62 -1.75
CA LYS A 66 14.80 -1.91 -1.93
C LYS A 66 14.06 -2.98 -1.12
N ILE A 67 13.33 -3.86 -1.79
CA ILE A 67 12.68 -5.01 -1.16
C ILE A 67 13.76 -5.94 -0.61
N ILE A 68 13.80 -6.09 0.71
CA ILE A 68 14.66 -7.06 1.39
C ILE A 68 13.73 -8.01 2.14
N ASN A 69 13.68 -9.26 1.69
CA ASN A 69 13.02 -10.33 2.40
C ASN A 69 14.07 -11.25 3.02
N LYS A 70 13.81 -11.74 4.23
CA LYS A 70 14.75 -12.51 5.04
C LYS A 70 14.80 -13.97 4.61
#